data_AF-A0A1F9AK85-F1
#
_entry.id   AF-A0A1F9AK85-F1
#
_cell.length_a   1.000
_cell.length_b   1.000
_cell.length_c   1.000
_cell.angle_alpha   90.00
_cell.angle_beta   90.00
_cell.angle_gamma   90.00
#
_symmetry.space_group_name_H-M   'P 1'
#
loop_
_entity.id
_entity.type
_entity.pdbx_description
1 polymer ?
#
loop_
_entity_poly.entity_id
_entity_poly.type
_entity_poly.pdbx_seq_one_letter_code
_entity_poly.pdbx_strand_id
1 'polypeptide(L)'
;MMKKISFMDTSFRDGFQSVFGARVLTNDFLPAVEAAVHAGINYLEAGGGARFQSLFMYCGESAFDMMDRFRKAAGPDARLQALARGINVVALSAQPRDMIDLHAKMFKKHGITFIRNFDALNDVRNLVYSGRCIKNAGLHHQVAITMMELPAGCSGAHDPAFYMKTLKDILDSGVPYDSVCFKDASGTSNPNKVYETIKAARKLLGNNMVIWMHTHETAGIGISQYRAAIEGGCDGVCLARTPLSGGTCQPDLLSMWHTLKGTPYTLDIDVSKILEANHIQQECLKDYFFPPEAQKISSEVILSPMPGGALTANTMMMRDTGTFHLYSRVIEAMSECVARGGFGTSVTPVSQFYFQQAYANVTQGPWKKITDGYGKMILGYFGKTPVKPDPEIVGIAEKQLGMPVFEGDPLDVLEPGIPKAVKILEKEGLPITDENIFILGALQTPGGNKGLDFLKGDKPVNCRKVTNKEEPQKKTAPKTESSSKAGGTTQYKVTVDGNTYQVMVEDETGHVASVSAVDMKDGMALKRPPIEVRTQLPGNVYEVLCAKGDRVKKGDSLVILEAMKMETPIAAPDDGIIESLEVVKGQTVQSGELIAVLA
;
A
#
# COMPACT_ATOMS: atom_id res chain seq x y z
N MET A 1 7.30 -31.32 -32.18
CA MET A 1 7.08 -29.87 -32.02
C MET A 1 7.42 -29.46 -30.60
N MET A 2 7.99 -28.28 -30.38
CA MET A 2 8.19 -27.72 -29.03
C MET A 2 6.84 -27.31 -28.41
N LYS A 3 6.67 -27.48 -27.10
CA LYS A 3 5.49 -26.98 -26.36
C LYS A 3 5.61 -25.45 -26.22
N LYS A 4 4.61 -24.72 -26.72
CA LYS A 4 4.53 -23.26 -26.52
C LYS A 4 4.13 -22.97 -25.07
N ILE A 5 4.92 -22.12 -24.41
CA ILE A 5 4.62 -21.56 -23.10
C ILE A 5 4.03 -20.17 -23.32
N SER A 6 2.84 -19.95 -22.78
CA SER A 6 2.18 -18.65 -22.82
C SER A 6 2.92 -17.65 -21.93
N PHE A 7 2.84 -16.37 -22.27
CA PHE A 7 3.28 -15.34 -21.35
C PHE A 7 2.29 -14.17 -21.31
N MET A 8 2.36 -13.41 -20.23
CA MET A 8 1.63 -12.14 -20.06
C MET A 8 2.67 -11.04 -19.84
N ASP A 9 2.56 -9.93 -20.58
CA ASP A 9 3.39 -8.74 -20.35
C ASP A 9 2.83 -7.93 -19.17
N THR A 10 3.61 -7.80 -18.10
CA THR A 10 3.25 -7.07 -16.88
C THR A 10 3.84 -5.66 -16.80
N SER A 11 4.56 -5.22 -17.83
CA SER A 11 5.28 -3.92 -17.83
C SER A 11 4.34 -2.76 -17.45
N PHE A 12 3.11 -2.77 -17.97
CA PHE A 12 2.16 -1.65 -17.84
C PHE A 12 1.30 -1.65 -16.58
N ARG A 13 1.51 -2.60 -15.66
CA ARG A 13 0.81 -2.65 -14.36
C ARG A 13 1.76 -2.98 -13.24
N ASP A 14 2.23 -4.23 -13.17
CA ASP A 14 3.13 -4.66 -12.10
C ASP A 14 4.53 -4.07 -12.23
N GLY A 15 5.01 -3.85 -13.47
CA GLY A 15 6.24 -3.11 -13.75
C GLY A 15 6.19 -1.69 -13.19
N PHE A 16 5.18 -0.91 -13.59
CA PHE A 16 4.93 0.42 -13.02
C PHE A 16 4.79 0.42 -11.50
N GLN A 17 4.07 -0.56 -10.95
CA GLN A 17 3.87 -0.68 -9.51
C GLN A 17 5.18 -0.94 -8.76
N SER A 18 6.07 -1.75 -9.33
CA SER A 18 7.34 -2.16 -8.72
C SER A 18 8.40 -1.07 -8.74
N VAL A 19 8.47 -0.31 -9.83
CA VAL A 19 9.48 0.76 -10.02
C VAL A 19 8.98 2.11 -9.52
N PHE A 20 7.76 2.50 -9.89
CA PHE A 20 7.25 3.87 -9.72
C PHE A 20 6.13 3.99 -8.69
N GLY A 21 5.82 2.91 -7.96
CA GLY A 21 4.63 2.89 -7.11
C GLY A 21 3.33 3.10 -7.90
N ALA A 22 3.32 2.67 -9.17
CA ALA A 22 2.25 2.79 -10.16
C ALA A 22 1.98 4.22 -10.69
N ARG A 23 2.87 5.18 -10.39
CA ARG A 23 2.75 6.59 -10.78
C ARG A 23 3.35 6.86 -12.15
N VAL A 24 2.60 6.48 -13.20
CA VAL A 24 2.93 6.73 -14.61
C VAL A 24 1.71 7.33 -15.29
N LEU A 25 1.89 8.42 -16.04
CA LEU A 25 0.81 9.09 -16.76
C LEU A 25 0.37 8.28 -17.98
N THR A 26 -0.93 8.26 -18.26
CA THR A 26 -1.49 7.43 -19.34
C THR A 26 -0.93 7.80 -20.71
N ASN A 27 -0.80 9.09 -21.01
CA ASN A 27 -0.23 9.56 -22.28
C ASN A 27 1.22 9.09 -22.50
N ASP A 28 1.98 8.90 -21.42
CA ASP A 28 3.42 8.65 -21.52
C ASP A 28 3.71 7.22 -22.01
N PHE A 29 2.82 6.24 -21.80
CA PHE A 29 3.10 4.83 -22.12
C PHE A 29 2.22 4.19 -23.19
N LEU A 30 1.16 4.85 -23.68
CA LEU A 30 0.30 4.27 -24.74
C LEU A 30 1.07 3.85 -26.00
N PRO A 31 2.07 4.61 -26.52
CA PRO A 31 2.88 4.16 -27.66
C PRO A 31 3.62 2.85 -27.38
N ALA A 32 4.04 2.62 -26.13
CA ALA A 32 4.70 1.37 -25.75
C ALA A 32 3.72 0.18 -25.73
N VAL A 33 2.43 0.40 -25.44
CA VAL A 33 1.37 -0.63 -25.54
C VAL A 33 1.15 -1.02 -27.00
N GLU A 34 1.03 -0.03 -27.89
CA GLU A 34 0.88 -0.26 -29.33
C GLU A 34 2.07 -1.05 -29.89
N ALA A 35 3.28 -0.68 -29.47
CA ALA A 35 4.50 -1.39 -29.85
C ALA A 35 4.53 -2.84 -29.33
N ALA A 36 4.04 -3.10 -28.11
CA ALA A 36 3.92 -4.46 -27.56
C ALA A 36 3.01 -5.33 -28.44
N VAL A 37 1.85 -4.79 -28.82
CA VAL A 37 0.89 -5.49 -29.68
C VAL A 37 1.44 -5.70 -31.08
N HIS A 38 2.13 -4.71 -31.65
CA HIS A 38 2.82 -4.84 -32.94
C HIS A 38 3.89 -5.96 -32.92
N ALA A 39 4.54 -6.16 -31.77
CA ALA A 39 5.48 -7.26 -31.54
C ALA A 39 4.83 -8.62 -31.34
N GLY A 40 3.49 -8.72 -31.41
CA GLY A 40 2.73 -9.96 -31.29
C GLY A 40 2.32 -10.31 -29.85
N ILE A 41 2.49 -9.39 -28.89
CA ILE A 41 2.04 -9.60 -27.50
C ILE A 41 0.54 -9.32 -27.43
N ASN A 42 -0.25 -10.35 -27.13
CA ASN A 42 -1.71 -10.24 -27.07
C ASN A 42 -2.29 -10.44 -25.66
N TYR A 43 -1.46 -10.67 -24.65
CA TYR A 43 -1.88 -10.79 -23.26
C TYR A 43 -1.10 -9.81 -22.38
N LEU A 44 -1.80 -8.78 -21.90
CA LEU A 44 -1.22 -7.65 -21.18
C LEU A 44 -1.92 -7.48 -19.84
N GLU A 45 -1.14 -7.17 -18.81
CA GLU A 45 -1.71 -6.72 -17.56
C GLU A 45 -1.92 -5.19 -17.60
N ALA A 46 -3.18 -4.77 -17.50
CA ALA A 46 -3.62 -3.43 -17.88
C ALA A 46 -4.34 -2.66 -16.77
N GLY A 47 -4.56 -3.26 -15.60
CA GLY A 47 -5.30 -2.61 -14.53
C GLY A 47 -5.30 -3.32 -13.18
N GLY A 48 -6.07 -2.77 -12.25
CA GLY A 48 -6.14 -3.26 -10.87
C GLY A 48 -4.86 -3.01 -10.07
N GLY A 49 -4.68 -3.77 -8.98
CA GLY A 49 -3.59 -3.53 -8.03
C GLY A 49 -3.55 -2.07 -7.53
N ALA A 50 -2.35 -1.53 -7.31
CA ALA A 50 -2.19 -0.12 -6.95
C ALA A 50 -2.45 0.83 -8.14
N ARG A 51 -2.43 0.33 -9.38
CA ARG A 51 -2.60 1.16 -10.58
C ARG A 51 -3.95 1.87 -10.58
N PHE A 52 -5.01 1.18 -10.15
CA PHE A 52 -6.35 1.77 -10.00
C PHE A 52 -6.31 3.01 -9.08
N GLN A 53 -5.77 2.86 -7.87
CA GLN A 53 -5.77 3.92 -6.85
C GLN A 53 -4.82 5.05 -7.22
N SER A 54 -3.63 4.72 -7.73
CA SER A 54 -2.58 5.68 -8.04
C SER A 54 -2.97 6.73 -9.08
N LEU A 55 -3.90 6.38 -9.98
CA LEU A 55 -4.36 7.27 -11.03
C LEU A 55 -5.13 8.47 -10.46
N PHE A 56 -6.07 8.18 -9.56
CA PHE A 56 -6.84 9.20 -8.87
C PHE A 56 -5.99 9.96 -7.85
N MET A 57 -5.18 9.26 -7.06
CA MET A 57 -4.45 9.85 -5.93
C MET A 57 -3.18 10.60 -6.32
N TYR A 58 -2.53 10.24 -7.43
CA TYR A 58 -1.19 10.72 -7.74
C TYR A 58 -0.95 11.06 -9.22
N CYS A 59 -1.88 10.78 -10.12
CA CYS A 59 -1.72 11.08 -11.55
C CYS A 59 -2.73 12.12 -12.06
N GLY A 60 -3.78 12.43 -11.27
CA GLY A 60 -4.86 13.31 -11.70
C GLY A 60 -5.71 12.74 -12.85
N GLU A 61 -5.69 11.42 -13.07
CA GLU A 61 -6.41 10.76 -14.16
C GLU A 61 -7.44 9.75 -13.61
N SER A 62 -8.45 9.42 -14.42
CA SER A 62 -9.40 8.36 -14.09
C SER A 62 -8.84 6.99 -14.48
N ALA A 63 -8.91 6.02 -13.57
CA ALA A 63 -8.54 4.63 -13.89
C ALA A 63 -9.44 4.02 -14.96
N PHE A 64 -10.70 4.44 -15.05
CA PHE A 64 -11.64 3.96 -16.06
C PHE A 64 -11.29 4.50 -17.45
N ASP A 65 -11.00 5.81 -17.56
CA ASP A 65 -10.51 6.42 -18.81
C ASP A 65 -9.20 5.75 -19.28
N MET A 66 -8.28 5.51 -18.35
CA MET A 66 -7.04 4.81 -18.66
C MET A 66 -7.30 3.40 -19.22
N MET A 67 -8.21 2.62 -18.62
CA MET A 67 -8.55 1.28 -19.11
C MET A 67 -9.20 1.31 -20.50
N ASP A 68 -10.11 2.26 -20.76
CA ASP A 68 -10.74 2.42 -22.09
C ASP A 68 -9.70 2.76 -23.17
N ARG A 69 -8.76 3.65 -22.84
CA ARG A 69 -7.68 4.06 -23.73
C ARG A 69 -6.64 2.96 -23.92
N PHE A 70 -6.34 2.19 -22.88
CA PHE A 70 -5.51 1.00 -22.96
C PHE A 70 -6.14 -0.01 -23.90
N ARG A 71 -7.44 -0.31 -23.75
CA ARG A 71 -8.18 -1.20 -24.65
C ARG A 71 -8.13 -0.72 -26.09
N LYS A 72 -8.27 0.59 -26.34
CA LYS A 72 -8.13 1.16 -27.68
C LYS A 72 -6.74 0.93 -28.27
N ALA A 73 -5.67 1.21 -27.50
CA ALA A 73 -4.29 1.02 -27.93
C ALA A 73 -3.91 -0.46 -28.13
N ALA A 74 -4.41 -1.35 -27.26
CA ALA A 74 -4.14 -2.77 -27.33
C ALA A 74 -4.96 -3.50 -28.42
N GLY A 75 -6.05 -2.89 -28.86
CA GLY A 75 -6.98 -3.46 -29.83
C GLY A 75 -8.06 -4.36 -29.21
N PRO A 76 -9.09 -4.73 -29.99
CA PRO A 76 -10.27 -5.45 -29.49
C PRO A 76 -9.96 -6.88 -29.04
N ASP A 77 -9.00 -7.55 -29.67
CA ASP A 77 -8.68 -8.96 -29.42
C ASP A 77 -7.70 -9.17 -28.27
N ALA A 78 -7.11 -8.09 -27.72
CA ALA A 78 -6.16 -8.21 -26.63
C ALA A 78 -6.81 -8.82 -25.38
N ARG A 79 -6.12 -9.75 -24.76
CA ARG A 79 -6.44 -10.23 -23.43
C ARG A 79 -5.88 -9.22 -22.44
N LEU A 80 -6.75 -8.54 -21.70
CA LEU A 80 -6.37 -7.54 -20.71
C LEU A 80 -6.68 -8.10 -19.33
N GLN A 81 -5.64 -8.24 -18.51
CA GLN A 81 -5.77 -8.71 -17.14
C GLN A 81 -5.71 -7.55 -16.15
N ALA A 82 -6.56 -7.64 -15.12
CA ALA A 82 -6.42 -6.87 -13.90
C ALA A 82 -6.10 -7.77 -12.69
N LEU A 83 -5.47 -7.18 -11.67
CA LEU A 83 -5.24 -7.82 -10.38
C LEU A 83 -6.27 -7.33 -9.34
N ALA A 84 -6.96 -8.26 -8.69
CA ALA A 84 -7.92 -8.00 -7.61
C ALA A 84 -7.57 -8.80 -6.35
N ARG A 85 -7.89 -8.23 -5.19
CA ARG A 85 -7.58 -8.75 -3.85
C ARG A 85 -8.86 -9.22 -3.14
N GLY A 86 -9.33 -10.44 -3.39
CA GLY A 86 -10.44 -11.05 -2.65
C GLY A 86 -11.55 -10.06 -2.29
N ILE A 87 -11.71 -9.80 -0.99
CA ILE A 87 -12.71 -8.88 -0.42
C ILE A 87 -12.40 -7.38 -0.56
N ASN A 88 -11.14 -7.01 -0.81
CA ASN A 88 -10.73 -5.62 -1.04
C ASN A 88 -10.81 -5.22 -2.51
N VAL A 89 -10.93 -6.18 -3.44
CA VAL A 89 -10.83 -5.93 -4.90
C VAL A 89 -9.63 -5.04 -5.25
N VAL A 90 -9.86 -3.78 -5.64
CA VAL A 90 -8.84 -2.76 -5.93
C VAL A 90 -8.89 -1.57 -4.94
N ALA A 91 -9.69 -1.67 -3.88
CA ALA A 91 -9.96 -0.61 -2.91
C ALA A 91 -8.95 -0.56 -1.76
N LEU A 92 -8.87 0.58 -1.07
CA LEU A 92 -7.98 0.80 0.08
C LEU A 92 -8.39 0.01 1.34
N SER A 93 -9.63 -0.44 1.41
CA SER A 93 -10.22 -1.23 2.51
C SER A 93 -11.05 -2.39 1.96
N ALA A 94 -11.44 -3.32 2.84
CA ALA A 94 -12.40 -4.37 2.49
C ALA A 94 -13.71 -3.73 2.01
N GLN A 95 -14.32 -4.31 0.98
CA GLN A 95 -15.49 -3.75 0.32
C GLN A 95 -16.73 -4.59 0.62
N PRO A 96 -17.90 -3.95 0.80
CA PRO A 96 -19.15 -4.66 0.93
C PRO A 96 -19.53 -5.37 -0.38
N ARG A 97 -20.43 -6.34 -0.27
CA ARG A 97 -20.80 -7.26 -1.36
C ARG A 97 -21.32 -6.57 -2.62
N ASP A 98 -22.06 -5.48 -2.47
CA ASP A 98 -22.57 -4.67 -3.58
C ASP A 98 -21.44 -3.97 -4.35
N MET A 99 -20.42 -3.48 -3.65
CA MET A 99 -19.23 -2.86 -4.24
C MET A 99 -18.30 -3.87 -4.92
N ILE A 100 -18.16 -5.08 -4.36
CA ILE A 100 -17.39 -6.17 -4.99
C ILE A 100 -18.05 -6.62 -6.30
N ASP A 101 -19.38 -6.68 -6.35
CA ASP A 101 -20.10 -6.99 -7.57
C ASP A 101 -19.97 -5.86 -8.62
N LEU A 102 -20.10 -4.61 -8.18
CA LEU A 102 -19.90 -3.43 -9.01
C LEU A 102 -18.50 -3.38 -9.63
N HIS A 103 -17.46 -3.75 -8.88
CA HIS A 103 -16.09 -3.84 -9.39
C HIS A 103 -16.00 -4.74 -10.64
N ALA A 104 -16.55 -5.95 -10.58
CA ALA A 104 -16.46 -6.90 -11.70
C ALA A 104 -17.19 -6.37 -12.94
N LYS A 105 -18.38 -5.78 -12.75
CA LYS A 105 -19.17 -5.14 -13.82
C LYS A 105 -18.43 -3.96 -14.45
N MET A 106 -17.82 -3.11 -13.63
CA MET A 106 -17.05 -1.96 -14.09
C MET A 106 -15.81 -2.37 -14.87
N PHE A 107 -15.04 -3.33 -14.37
CA PHE A 107 -13.84 -3.78 -15.07
C PHE A 107 -14.22 -4.43 -16.43
N LYS A 108 -15.32 -5.19 -16.48
CA LYS A 108 -15.86 -5.68 -17.76
C LYS A 108 -16.26 -4.55 -18.70
N LYS A 109 -16.99 -3.55 -18.21
CA LYS A 109 -17.43 -2.38 -18.99
C LYS A 109 -16.24 -1.67 -19.63
N HIS A 110 -15.15 -1.49 -18.88
CA HIS A 110 -13.94 -0.80 -19.32
C HIS A 110 -12.90 -1.72 -19.98
N GLY A 111 -13.36 -2.82 -20.59
CA GLY A 111 -12.55 -3.61 -21.51
C GLY A 111 -11.58 -4.61 -20.87
N ILE A 112 -11.57 -4.81 -19.54
CA ILE A 112 -10.82 -5.92 -18.93
C ILE A 112 -11.48 -7.24 -19.33
N THR A 113 -10.68 -8.28 -19.59
CA THR A 113 -11.16 -9.61 -19.95
C THR A 113 -10.80 -10.69 -18.94
N PHE A 114 -9.73 -10.49 -18.15
CA PHE A 114 -9.26 -11.41 -17.12
C PHE A 114 -9.15 -10.68 -15.77
N ILE A 115 -9.55 -11.33 -14.69
CA ILE A 115 -9.22 -10.88 -13.34
C ILE A 115 -8.46 -12.00 -12.63
N ARG A 116 -7.22 -11.71 -12.26
CA ARG A 116 -6.45 -12.52 -11.32
C ARG A 116 -6.87 -12.13 -9.91
N ASN A 117 -7.49 -13.06 -9.20
CA ASN A 117 -8.06 -12.84 -7.87
C ASN A 117 -7.28 -13.63 -6.83
N PHE A 118 -6.76 -12.94 -5.81
CA PHE A 118 -5.96 -13.55 -4.76
C PHE A 118 -6.35 -13.03 -3.38
N ASP A 119 -6.03 -13.81 -2.35
CA ASP A 119 -6.13 -13.41 -0.95
C ASP A 119 -4.74 -13.51 -0.30
N ALA A 120 -4.33 -12.49 0.43
CA ALA A 120 -2.99 -12.43 1.01
C ALA A 120 -2.78 -13.46 2.14
N LEU A 121 -3.86 -13.91 2.77
CA LEU A 121 -3.84 -14.93 3.82
C LEU A 121 -4.08 -16.34 3.26
N ASN A 122 -4.28 -16.49 1.95
CA ASN A 122 -4.77 -17.71 1.31
C ASN A 122 -6.08 -18.23 1.95
N ASP A 123 -6.90 -17.34 2.51
CA ASP A 123 -8.22 -17.69 3.03
C ASP A 123 -9.21 -17.77 1.87
N VAL A 124 -9.55 -19.01 1.47
CA VAL A 124 -10.42 -19.28 0.33
C VAL A 124 -11.80 -18.61 0.48
N ARG A 125 -12.28 -18.39 1.71
CA ARG A 125 -13.57 -17.73 1.97
C ARG A 125 -13.61 -16.34 1.34
N ASN A 126 -12.50 -15.61 1.39
CA ASN A 126 -12.36 -14.27 0.81
C ASN A 126 -12.38 -14.26 -0.73
N LEU A 127 -12.27 -15.42 -1.37
CA LEU A 127 -12.27 -15.58 -2.84
C LEU A 127 -13.61 -16.03 -3.39
N VAL A 128 -14.48 -16.63 -2.57
CA VAL A 128 -15.72 -17.25 -3.06
C VAL A 128 -16.66 -16.21 -3.66
N TYR A 129 -16.97 -15.15 -2.92
CA TYR A 129 -17.93 -14.15 -3.38
C TYR A 129 -17.37 -13.33 -4.56
N SER A 130 -16.15 -12.81 -4.43
CA SER A 130 -15.48 -12.06 -5.49
C SER A 130 -15.29 -12.88 -6.77
N GLY A 131 -14.92 -14.17 -6.66
CA GLY A 131 -14.81 -15.09 -7.78
C GLY A 131 -16.12 -15.31 -8.54
N ARG A 132 -17.24 -15.44 -7.80
CA ARG A 132 -18.59 -15.53 -8.40
C ARG A 132 -18.95 -14.24 -9.15
N CYS A 133 -18.70 -13.07 -8.57
CA CYS A 133 -18.94 -11.79 -9.24
C CYS A 133 -18.15 -11.66 -10.54
N ILE A 134 -16.86 -12.05 -10.55
CA ILE A 134 -16.02 -12.04 -11.75
C ILE A 134 -16.64 -12.91 -12.85
N LYS A 135 -17.05 -14.14 -12.53
CA LYS A 135 -17.66 -15.05 -13.50
C LYS A 135 -19.03 -14.56 -13.99
N ASN A 136 -19.86 -14.04 -13.09
CA ASN A 136 -21.18 -13.49 -13.42
C ASN A 136 -21.09 -12.28 -14.36
N ALA A 137 -20.03 -11.46 -14.24
CA ALA A 137 -19.75 -10.36 -15.16
C ALA A 137 -19.24 -10.83 -16.53
N GLY A 138 -19.05 -12.14 -16.76
CA GLY A 138 -18.54 -12.69 -18.02
C GLY A 138 -17.05 -12.42 -18.24
N LEU A 139 -16.27 -12.38 -17.15
CA LEU A 139 -14.81 -12.28 -17.17
C LEU A 139 -14.17 -13.65 -16.93
N HIS A 140 -12.94 -13.82 -17.40
CA HIS A 140 -12.12 -14.98 -17.07
C HIS A 140 -11.59 -14.83 -15.64
N HIS A 141 -12.00 -15.73 -14.75
CA HIS A 141 -11.53 -15.73 -13.37
C HIS A 141 -10.27 -16.59 -13.25
N GLN A 142 -9.14 -15.95 -12.97
CA GLN A 142 -7.90 -16.62 -12.62
C GLN A 142 -7.73 -16.61 -11.10
N VAL A 143 -8.10 -17.70 -10.44
CA VAL A 143 -7.91 -17.85 -9.00
C VAL A 143 -6.42 -18.00 -8.70
N ALA A 144 -5.92 -17.32 -7.69
CA ALA A 144 -4.49 -17.30 -7.38
C ALA A 144 -4.20 -17.75 -5.95
N ILE A 145 -3.23 -18.65 -5.82
CA ILE A 145 -2.62 -19.09 -4.56
C ILE A 145 -1.33 -18.30 -4.40
N THR A 146 -1.22 -17.50 -3.34
CA THR A 146 -0.02 -16.68 -3.12
C THR A 146 1.07 -17.51 -2.46
N MET A 147 2.30 -17.33 -2.94
CA MET A 147 3.51 -18.03 -2.52
C MET A 147 4.52 -17.05 -1.95
N MET A 148 5.37 -17.55 -1.05
CA MET A 148 6.61 -16.91 -0.63
C MET A 148 7.53 -17.95 0.00
N GLU A 149 8.77 -17.58 0.26
CA GLU A 149 9.63 -18.27 1.22
C GLU A 149 9.42 -17.73 2.63
N LEU A 150 9.49 -18.61 3.63
CA LEU A 150 9.43 -18.18 5.03
C LEU A 150 10.80 -17.64 5.48
N PRO A 151 10.84 -16.77 6.51
CA PRO A 151 12.10 -16.40 7.15
C PRO A 151 12.90 -17.61 7.61
N ALA A 152 14.22 -17.47 7.66
CA ALA A 152 15.12 -18.55 8.06
C ALA A 152 14.71 -19.16 9.43
N GLY A 153 14.68 -20.48 9.51
CA GLY A 153 14.30 -21.23 10.72
C GLY A 153 12.79 -21.34 10.97
N CYS A 154 11.95 -20.69 10.16
CA CYS A 154 10.49 -20.84 10.25
C CYS A 154 9.98 -22.05 9.46
N SER A 155 8.94 -22.70 9.97
CA SER A 155 8.21 -23.78 9.29
C SER A 155 6.73 -23.77 9.69
N GLY A 156 5.89 -24.57 9.03
CA GLY A 156 4.47 -24.73 9.36
C GLY A 156 3.50 -24.15 8.32
N ALA A 157 3.99 -23.41 7.32
CA ALA A 157 3.23 -22.93 6.18
C ALA A 157 4.15 -22.81 4.94
N HIS A 158 3.56 -22.50 3.78
CA HIS A 158 4.30 -22.17 2.56
C HIS A 158 5.24 -23.28 2.02
N ASP A 159 4.98 -24.54 2.35
CA ASP A 159 5.57 -25.70 1.69
C ASP A 159 4.62 -26.24 0.59
N PRO A 160 5.05 -27.21 -0.24
CA PRO A 160 4.17 -27.77 -1.26
C PRO A 160 2.86 -28.36 -0.69
N ALA A 161 2.90 -28.95 0.50
CA ALA A 161 1.72 -29.53 1.13
C ALA A 161 0.67 -28.46 1.49
N PHE A 162 1.11 -27.32 2.00
CA PHE A 162 0.29 -26.14 2.28
C PHE A 162 -0.41 -25.65 1.01
N TYR A 163 0.34 -25.41 -0.08
CA TYR A 163 -0.27 -24.92 -1.32
C TYR A 163 -1.25 -25.92 -1.93
N MET A 164 -0.95 -27.22 -1.85
CA MET A 164 -1.86 -28.27 -2.30
C MET A 164 -3.11 -28.38 -1.42
N LYS A 165 -3.01 -28.08 -0.13
CA LYS A 165 -4.19 -27.95 0.74
C LYS A 165 -5.05 -26.76 0.30
N THR A 166 -4.46 -25.57 0.12
CA THR A 166 -5.19 -24.39 -0.37
C THR A 166 -5.87 -24.66 -1.71
N LEU A 167 -5.20 -25.37 -2.64
CA LEU A 167 -5.80 -25.74 -3.92
C LEU A 167 -7.01 -26.67 -3.75
N LYS A 168 -6.95 -27.64 -2.84
CA LYS A 168 -8.10 -28.49 -2.51
C LYS A 168 -9.24 -27.68 -1.88
N ASP A 169 -8.92 -26.79 -0.95
CA ASP A 169 -9.91 -25.91 -0.34
C ASP A 169 -10.63 -25.04 -1.41
N ILE A 170 -9.90 -24.58 -2.45
CA ILE A 170 -10.48 -23.88 -3.61
C ILE A 170 -11.44 -24.79 -4.38
N LEU A 171 -11.03 -26.02 -4.69
CA LEU A 171 -11.88 -27.01 -5.37
C LEU A 171 -13.17 -27.29 -4.58
N ASP A 172 -13.02 -27.54 -3.28
CA ASP A 172 -14.11 -27.89 -2.37
C ASP A 172 -15.08 -26.71 -2.14
N SER A 173 -14.59 -25.47 -2.24
CA SER A 173 -15.42 -24.26 -2.10
C SER A 173 -16.46 -24.09 -3.22
N GLY A 174 -16.24 -24.74 -4.37
CA GLY A 174 -17.07 -24.57 -5.56
C GLY A 174 -17.02 -23.16 -6.15
N VAL A 175 -16.01 -22.33 -5.81
CA VAL A 175 -15.81 -21.04 -6.47
C VAL A 175 -15.57 -21.30 -7.97
N PRO A 176 -16.30 -20.63 -8.89
CA PRO A 176 -16.10 -20.87 -10.31
C PRO A 176 -14.83 -20.14 -10.77
N TYR A 177 -13.92 -20.84 -11.46
CA TYR A 177 -12.69 -20.27 -12.02
C TYR A 177 -12.34 -20.94 -13.35
N ASP A 178 -11.53 -20.26 -14.16
CA ASP A 178 -11.16 -20.69 -15.52
C ASP A 178 -9.67 -21.06 -15.65
N SER A 179 -8.84 -20.61 -14.70
CA SER A 179 -7.42 -20.96 -14.62
C SER A 179 -6.88 -20.74 -13.22
N VAL A 180 -5.74 -21.36 -12.90
CA VAL A 180 -5.07 -21.23 -11.59
C VAL A 180 -3.74 -20.51 -11.76
N CYS A 181 -3.41 -19.59 -10.87
CA CYS A 181 -2.11 -18.94 -10.79
C CYS A 181 -1.43 -19.23 -9.45
N PHE A 182 -0.16 -19.56 -9.48
CA PHE A 182 0.71 -19.56 -8.32
C PHE A 182 1.49 -18.24 -8.32
N LYS A 183 1.33 -17.43 -7.27
CA LYS A 183 1.79 -16.03 -7.26
C LYS A 183 2.80 -15.78 -6.15
N ASP A 184 4.07 -15.76 -6.51
CA ASP A 184 5.15 -15.26 -5.67
C ASP A 184 5.28 -13.73 -5.84
N ALA A 185 4.89 -12.95 -4.84
CA ALA A 185 4.93 -11.48 -4.91
C ALA A 185 6.29 -10.90 -4.48
N SER A 186 7.10 -11.67 -3.75
CA SER A 186 8.42 -11.25 -3.25
C SER A 186 9.56 -11.76 -4.13
N GLY A 187 9.33 -12.78 -4.96
CA GLY A 187 10.35 -13.42 -5.77
C GLY A 187 11.26 -14.34 -4.95
N THR A 188 10.78 -14.84 -3.80
CA THR A 188 11.62 -15.53 -2.80
C THR A 188 11.47 -17.04 -2.78
N SER A 189 10.38 -17.58 -3.33
CA SER A 189 10.05 -19.01 -3.25
C SER A 189 11.16 -19.88 -3.81
N ASN A 190 11.60 -20.89 -3.06
CA ASN A 190 12.63 -21.80 -3.56
C ASN A 190 12.21 -22.49 -4.89
N PRO A 191 13.05 -22.55 -5.93
CA PRO A 191 12.69 -23.19 -7.21
C PRO A 191 12.25 -24.67 -7.07
N ASN A 192 12.85 -25.46 -6.18
CA ASN A 192 12.43 -26.85 -5.95
C ASN A 192 11.01 -26.91 -5.39
N LYS A 193 10.67 -26.00 -4.46
CA LYS A 193 9.31 -25.87 -3.92
C LYS A 193 8.32 -25.50 -5.01
N VAL A 194 8.70 -24.60 -5.92
CA VAL A 194 7.88 -24.24 -7.09
C VAL A 194 7.66 -25.48 -7.98
N TYR A 195 8.71 -26.22 -8.34
CA TYR A 195 8.60 -27.43 -9.15
C TYR A 195 7.65 -28.46 -8.52
N GLU A 196 7.87 -28.82 -7.26
CA GLU A 196 7.06 -29.82 -6.56
C GLU A 196 5.59 -29.39 -6.44
N THR A 197 5.35 -28.11 -6.13
CA THR A 197 3.99 -27.55 -6.04
C THR A 197 3.27 -27.61 -7.38
N ILE A 198 3.90 -27.12 -8.45
CA ILE A 198 3.28 -27.08 -9.78
C ILE A 198 3.05 -28.49 -10.33
N LYS A 199 3.99 -29.41 -10.11
CA LYS A 199 3.84 -30.82 -10.50
C LYS A 199 2.67 -31.50 -9.79
N ALA A 200 2.55 -31.27 -8.48
CA ALA A 200 1.42 -31.78 -7.70
C ALA A 200 0.09 -31.14 -8.14
N ALA A 201 0.08 -29.84 -8.41
CA ALA A 201 -1.09 -29.12 -8.92
C ALA A 201 -1.53 -29.63 -10.30
N ARG A 202 -0.59 -29.85 -11.22
CA ARG A 202 -0.87 -30.46 -12.53
C ARG A 202 -1.49 -31.84 -12.38
N LYS A 203 -0.97 -32.69 -11.49
CA LYS A 203 -1.54 -34.02 -11.23
C LYS A 203 -2.98 -33.93 -10.71
N LEU A 204 -3.27 -32.96 -9.84
CA LEU A 204 -4.61 -32.78 -9.26
C LEU A 204 -5.61 -32.19 -10.26
N LEU A 205 -5.20 -31.21 -11.06
CA LEU A 205 -6.08 -30.44 -11.96
C LEU A 205 -6.25 -31.07 -13.35
N GLY A 206 -5.41 -32.06 -13.70
CA GLY A 206 -5.40 -32.68 -15.01
C GLY A 206 -4.79 -31.78 -16.10
N ASN A 207 -4.79 -32.26 -17.35
CA ASN A 207 -4.07 -31.61 -18.46
C ASN A 207 -4.78 -30.40 -19.07
N ASN A 208 -6.08 -30.25 -18.84
CA ASN A 208 -6.89 -29.21 -19.50
C ASN A 208 -6.91 -27.88 -18.73
N MET A 209 -6.64 -27.92 -17.42
CA MET A 209 -6.63 -26.73 -16.59
C MET A 209 -5.37 -25.90 -16.87
N VAL A 210 -5.53 -24.62 -17.16
CA VAL A 210 -4.40 -23.72 -17.41
C VAL A 210 -3.75 -23.31 -16.07
N ILE A 211 -2.45 -23.57 -15.94
CA ILE A 211 -1.67 -23.21 -14.74
C ILE A 211 -0.67 -22.10 -15.07
N TRP A 212 -0.72 -21.01 -14.32
CA TRP A 212 0.18 -19.87 -14.43
C TRP A 212 1.15 -19.80 -13.25
N MET A 213 2.36 -19.31 -13.51
CA MET A 213 3.30 -18.87 -12.47
C MET A 213 3.54 -17.36 -12.61
N HIS A 214 3.50 -16.66 -11.49
CA HIS A 214 3.87 -15.25 -11.36
C HIS A 214 4.98 -15.15 -10.33
N THR A 215 6.07 -14.46 -10.67
CA THR A 215 7.14 -14.13 -9.74
C THR A 215 7.75 -12.76 -10.00
N HIS A 216 8.67 -12.34 -9.15
CA HIS A 216 9.52 -11.16 -9.29
C HIS A 216 11.00 -11.58 -9.30
N GLU A 217 11.86 -10.75 -9.87
CA GLU A 217 13.31 -10.96 -9.96
C GLU A 217 14.05 -10.34 -8.75
N THR A 218 13.33 -9.93 -7.70
CA THR A 218 13.89 -9.14 -6.58
C THR A 218 15.05 -9.86 -5.91
N ALA A 219 14.92 -11.18 -5.72
CA ALA A 219 15.95 -12.03 -5.13
C ALA A 219 16.94 -12.61 -6.16
N GLY A 220 16.77 -12.32 -7.46
CA GLY A 220 17.64 -12.81 -8.54
C GLY A 220 17.47 -14.29 -8.89
N ILE A 221 16.33 -14.90 -8.52
CA ILE A 221 16.05 -16.32 -8.77
C ILE A 221 14.77 -16.54 -9.61
N GLY A 222 14.18 -15.48 -10.17
CA GLY A 222 12.88 -15.50 -10.83
C GLY A 222 12.86 -16.35 -12.10
N ILE A 223 13.88 -16.22 -12.95
CA ILE A 223 14.06 -17.10 -14.12
C ILE A 223 14.14 -18.58 -13.71
N SER A 224 14.85 -18.90 -12.64
CA SER A 224 14.98 -20.28 -12.14
C SER A 224 13.65 -20.82 -11.61
N GLN A 225 12.85 -19.99 -10.93
CA GLN A 225 11.50 -20.36 -10.50
C GLN A 225 10.57 -20.62 -11.70
N TYR A 226 10.62 -19.79 -12.75
CA TYR A 226 9.85 -20.03 -13.97
C TYR A 226 10.29 -21.29 -14.69
N ARG A 227 11.59 -21.57 -14.75
CA ARG A 227 12.08 -22.84 -15.30
C ARG A 227 11.52 -24.03 -14.53
N ALA A 228 11.61 -24.00 -13.21
CA ALA A 228 11.04 -25.01 -12.33
C ALA A 228 9.51 -25.18 -12.52
N ALA A 229 8.76 -24.08 -12.64
CA ALA A 229 7.32 -24.13 -12.90
C ALA A 229 6.99 -24.77 -14.25
N ILE A 230 7.72 -24.41 -15.31
CA ILE A 230 7.53 -24.95 -16.66
C ILE A 230 7.81 -26.45 -16.68
N GLU A 231 8.90 -26.89 -16.04
CA GLU A 231 9.23 -28.31 -15.90
C GLU A 231 8.23 -29.08 -15.01
N GLY A 232 7.63 -28.40 -14.02
CA GLY A 232 6.51 -28.91 -13.23
C GLY A 232 5.20 -29.01 -14.01
N GLY A 233 5.12 -28.41 -15.21
CA GLY A 233 3.96 -28.48 -16.10
C GLY A 233 3.04 -27.27 -16.06
N CYS A 234 3.53 -26.08 -15.72
CA CYS A 234 2.78 -24.84 -15.98
C CYS A 234 2.63 -24.57 -17.48
N ASP A 235 1.64 -23.75 -17.84
CA ASP A 235 1.31 -23.39 -19.22
C ASP A 235 1.65 -21.95 -19.55
N GLY A 236 1.85 -21.10 -18.54
CA GLY A 236 2.28 -19.73 -18.75
C GLY A 236 2.97 -19.06 -17.58
N VAL A 237 3.72 -18.00 -17.90
CA VAL A 237 4.53 -17.21 -16.97
C VAL A 237 4.31 -15.70 -17.15
N CYS A 238 4.54 -14.90 -16.12
CA CYS A 238 4.40 -13.43 -16.21
C CYS A 238 5.77 -12.80 -16.50
N LEU A 239 5.94 -12.12 -17.64
CA LEU A 239 7.21 -11.53 -18.05
C LEU A 239 7.06 -10.02 -18.17
N ALA A 240 8.17 -9.31 -18.10
CA ALA A 240 8.21 -7.89 -18.41
C ALA A 240 9.30 -7.56 -19.43
N ARG A 241 9.20 -6.35 -19.96
CA ARG A 241 10.12 -5.81 -20.96
C ARG A 241 10.98 -4.71 -20.36
N THR A 242 12.21 -4.57 -20.84
CA THR A 242 13.10 -3.46 -20.42
C THR A 242 12.45 -2.10 -20.72
N PRO A 243 12.57 -1.09 -19.86
CA PRO A 243 13.35 -1.03 -18.61
C PRO A 243 12.57 -1.48 -17.35
N LEU A 244 11.43 -2.14 -17.51
CA LEU A 244 10.55 -2.58 -16.42
C LEU A 244 10.63 -4.09 -16.16
N SER A 245 11.80 -4.67 -16.39
CA SER A 245 12.13 -6.07 -16.10
C SER A 245 13.38 -6.17 -15.23
N GLY A 246 13.51 -7.28 -14.50
CA GLY A 246 14.60 -7.47 -13.54
C GLY A 246 14.42 -6.64 -12.26
N GLY A 247 15.33 -6.81 -11.30
CA GLY A 247 15.24 -6.14 -10.00
C GLY A 247 13.88 -6.40 -9.34
N THR A 248 13.15 -5.35 -8.94
CA THR A 248 11.84 -5.50 -8.29
C THR A 248 10.71 -5.92 -9.23
N CYS A 249 10.93 -5.96 -10.54
CA CYS A 249 9.94 -6.34 -11.55
C CYS A 249 9.93 -7.84 -11.84
N GLN A 250 9.14 -8.25 -12.84
CA GLN A 250 9.15 -9.62 -13.36
C GLN A 250 10.47 -9.96 -14.06
N PRO A 251 10.77 -11.26 -14.21
CA PRO A 251 11.84 -11.73 -15.08
C PRO A 251 11.70 -11.18 -16.51
N ASP A 252 12.84 -10.91 -17.13
CA ASP A 252 12.91 -10.31 -18.47
C ASP A 252 12.49 -11.31 -19.57
N LEU A 253 11.69 -10.80 -20.53
CA LEU A 253 11.11 -11.61 -21.60
C LEU A 253 12.18 -12.26 -22.49
N LEU A 254 13.19 -11.51 -22.91
CA LEU A 254 14.25 -12.05 -23.77
C LEU A 254 15.18 -12.99 -23.01
N SER A 255 15.41 -12.72 -21.73
CA SER A 255 16.14 -13.62 -20.83
C SER A 255 15.42 -14.95 -20.69
N MET A 256 14.10 -14.96 -20.45
CA MET A 256 13.32 -16.19 -20.39
C MET A 256 13.30 -16.93 -21.72
N TRP A 257 13.15 -16.22 -22.86
CA TRP A 257 13.27 -16.81 -24.18
C TRP A 257 14.63 -17.51 -24.37
N HIS A 258 15.72 -16.87 -23.93
CA HIS A 258 17.06 -17.44 -23.98
C HIS A 258 17.19 -18.68 -23.09
N THR A 259 16.65 -18.66 -21.88
CA THR A 259 16.64 -19.80 -20.94
C THR A 259 15.97 -21.05 -21.52
N LEU A 260 15.01 -20.91 -22.44
CA LEU A 260 14.31 -22.05 -23.04
C LEU A 260 15.07 -22.70 -24.21
N LYS A 261 16.19 -22.13 -24.68
CA LYS A 261 16.98 -22.71 -25.77
C LYS A 261 17.54 -24.08 -25.40
N GLY A 262 17.46 -25.03 -26.34
CA GLY A 262 17.90 -26.41 -26.10
C GLY A 262 16.92 -27.25 -25.26
N THR A 263 15.75 -26.71 -24.93
CA THR A 263 14.72 -27.38 -24.13
C THR A 263 13.49 -27.67 -25.01
N PRO A 264 12.53 -28.51 -24.59
CA PRO A 264 11.36 -28.83 -25.40
C PRO A 264 10.31 -27.70 -25.44
N TYR A 265 10.62 -26.52 -24.89
CA TYR A 265 9.69 -25.40 -24.71
C TYR A 265 10.10 -24.18 -25.54
N THR A 266 9.13 -23.35 -25.91
CA THR A 266 9.38 -22.07 -26.61
C THR A 266 8.37 -21.01 -26.19
N LEU A 267 8.77 -19.73 -26.19
CA LEU A 267 7.83 -18.61 -26.10
C LEU A 267 7.21 -18.25 -27.46
N ASP A 268 7.84 -18.67 -28.57
CA ASP A 268 7.40 -18.40 -29.94
C ASP A 268 7.17 -16.89 -30.21
N ILE A 269 8.28 -16.14 -30.22
CA ILE A 269 8.32 -14.67 -30.33
C ILE A 269 9.25 -14.22 -31.47
N ASP A 270 8.98 -13.03 -32.00
CA ASP A 270 9.88 -12.30 -32.91
C ASP A 270 10.81 -11.40 -32.10
N VAL A 271 12.06 -11.82 -31.93
CA VAL A 271 13.04 -11.09 -31.11
C VAL A 271 13.30 -9.68 -31.63
N SER A 272 13.33 -9.47 -32.96
CA SER A 272 13.60 -8.17 -33.56
C SER A 272 12.49 -7.17 -33.22
N LYS A 273 11.22 -7.59 -33.32
CA LYS A 273 10.08 -6.75 -32.93
C LYS A 273 10.02 -6.49 -31.44
N ILE A 274 10.40 -7.47 -30.61
CA ILE A 274 10.47 -7.26 -29.16
C ILE A 274 11.55 -6.22 -28.82
N LEU A 275 12.71 -6.24 -29.48
CA LEU A 275 13.75 -5.23 -29.28
C LEU A 275 13.29 -3.83 -29.69
N GLU A 276 12.57 -3.70 -30.80
CA GLU A 276 11.95 -2.43 -31.20
C GLU A 276 10.95 -1.93 -30.14
N ALA A 277 10.06 -2.80 -29.69
CA ALA A 277 9.08 -2.47 -28.66
C ALA A 277 9.74 -2.10 -27.31
N ASN A 278 10.90 -2.70 -27.01
CA ASN A 278 11.72 -2.34 -25.85
C ASN A 278 12.31 -0.93 -25.99
N HIS A 279 12.86 -0.57 -27.17
CA HIS A 279 13.38 0.78 -27.40
C HIS A 279 12.28 1.85 -27.27
N ILE A 280 11.09 1.59 -27.82
CA ILE A 280 9.94 2.50 -27.68
C ILE A 280 9.55 2.66 -26.21
N GLN A 281 9.53 1.57 -25.44
CA GLN A 281 9.22 1.62 -24.02
C GLN A 281 10.26 2.41 -23.22
N GLN A 282 11.55 2.27 -23.54
CA GLN A 282 12.62 3.06 -22.93
C GLN A 282 12.46 4.55 -23.24
N GLU A 283 12.16 4.89 -24.50
CA GLU A 283 11.92 6.28 -24.92
C GLU A 283 10.70 6.90 -24.21
N CYS A 284 9.60 6.15 -24.08
CA CYS A 284 8.41 6.55 -23.33
C CYS A 284 8.69 6.88 -21.85
N LEU A 285 9.67 6.20 -21.26
CA LEU A 285 9.99 6.30 -19.83
C LEU A 285 11.26 7.10 -19.55
N LYS A 286 11.90 7.70 -20.55
CA LYS A 286 13.20 8.38 -20.41
C LYS A 286 13.22 9.50 -19.37
N ASP A 287 12.06 10.16 -19.18
CA ASP A 287 11.93 11.27 -18.24
C ASP A 287 11.61 10.79 -16.81
N TYR A 288 11.32 9.51 -16.58
CA TYR A 288 10.98 8.99 -15.26
C TYR A 288 12.24 8.69 -14.44
N PHE A 289 12.18 9.00 -13.14
CA PHE A 289 13.25 8.64 -12.22
C PHE A 289 13.14 7.16 -11.84
N PHE A 290 14.16 6.38 -12.18
CA PHE A 290 14.28 4.97 -11.80
C PHE A 290 15.03 4.86 -10.46
N PRO A 291 14.39 4.37 -9.38
CA PRO A 291 15.07 4.18 -8.11
C PRO A 291 16.15 3.09 -8.24
N PRO A 292 17.39 3.32 -7.77
CA PRO A 292 18.46 2.33 -7.91
C PRO A 292 18.14 0.97 -7.29
N GLU A 293 17.39 0.93 -6.18
CA GLU A 293 16.94 -0.32 -5.57
C GLU A 293 15.96 -1.12 -6.44
N ALA A 294 15.17 -0.46 -7.30
CA ALA A 294 14.22 -1.14 -8.17
C ALA A 294 14.92 -1.92 -9.30
N GLN A 295 16.17 -1.56 -9.61
CA GLN A 295 16.95 -2.13 -10.71
C GLN A 295 18.02 -3.14 -10.24
N LYS A 296 18.05 -3.49 -8.95
CA LYS A 296 19.08 -4.33 -8.35
C LYS A 296 18.47 -5.56 -7.68
N ILE A 297 19.28 -6.61 -7.58
CA ILE A 297 18.98 -7.75 -6.72
C ILE A 297 19.09 -7.29 -5.27
N SER A 298 18.09 -7.68 -4.46
CA SER A 298 18.12 -7.53 -3.01
C SER A 298 18.18 -8.91 -2.36
N SER A 299 19.37 -9.29 -1.88
CA SER A 299 19.58 -10.57 -1.19
C SER A 299 18.92 -10.63 0.17
N GLU A 300 18.75 -9.49 0.85
CA GLU A 300 18.11 -9.40 2.17
C GLU A 300 16.63 -9.82 2.13
N VAL A 301 15.94 -9.61 1.00
CA VAL A 301 14.53 -9.97 0.78
C VAL A 301 14.30 -11.49 0.87
N ILE A 302 15.33 -12.31 0.63
CA ILE A 302 15.24 -13.77 0.80
C ILE A 302 15.01 -14.11 2.29
N LEU A 303 15.61 -13.34 3.19
CA LEU A 303 15.55 -13.59 4.63
C LEU A 303 14.28 -13.04 5.28
N SER A 304 13.65 -12.07 4.64
CA SER A 304 12.38 -11.47 5.06
C SER A 304 11.60 -11.03 3.82
N PRO A 305 10.56 -11.80 3.42
CA PRO A 305 9.94 -11.66 2.10
C PRO A 305 9.26 -10.29 2.00
N MET A 306 9.86 -9.38 1.25
CA MET A 306 9.30 -8.08 0.91
C MET A 306 9.04 -7.98 -0.59
N PRO A 307 7.79 -7.75 -1.02
CA PRO A 307 7.47 -7.47 -2.42
C PRO A 307 8.25 -6.28 -2.96
N GLY A 308 8.65 -6.36 -4.22
CA GLY A 308 9.45 -5.31 -4.86
C GLY A 308 8.83 -3.91 -4.76
N GLY A 309 7.53 -3.78 -5.06
CA GLY A 309 6.82 -2.50 -4.93
C GLY A 309 6.64 -1.99 -3.50
N ALA A 310 6.70 -2.87 -2.49
CA ALA A 310 6.73 -2.48 -1.08
C ALA A 310 8.13 -2.00 -0.69
N LEU A 311 9.17 -2.71 -1.14
CA LEU A 311 10.57 -2.34 -0.93
C LEU A 311 10.84 -0.93 -1.43
N THR A 312 10.61 -0.65 -2.72
CA THR A 312 10.88 0.66 -3.32
C THR A 312 10.11 1.79 -2.60
N ALA A 313 8.84 1.56 -2.26
CA ALA A 313 8.03 2.58 -1.60
C ALA A 313 8.52 2.90 -0.18
N ASN A 314 8.90 1.86 0.57
CA ASN A 314 9.33 2.00 1.95
C ASN A 314 10.74 2.59 2.05
N THR A 315 11.68 2.18 1.19
CA THR A 315 13.03 2.74 1.15
C THR A 315 13.00 4.22 0.79
N MET A 316 12.19 4.62 -0.18
CA MET A 316 11.98 6.03 -0.53
C MET A 316 11.46 6.84 0.65
N MET A 317 10.40 6.37 1.30
CA MET A 317 9.84 7.07 2.45
C MET A 317 10.84 7.18 3.61
N MET A 318 11.60 6.13 3.90
CA MET A 318 12.64 6.20 4.94
C MET A 318 13.75 7.20 4.60
N ARG A 319 14.02 7.47 3.32
CA ARG A 319 14.92 8.57 2.93
C ARG A 319 14.26 9.93 3.14
N ASP A 320 13.03 10.10 2.69
CA ASP A 320 12.25 11.34 2.83
C ASP A 320 12.12 11.73 4.32
N THR A 321 12.04 10.74 5.21
CA THR A 321 11.94 10.93 6.68
C THR A 321 13.27 10.89 7.42
N GLY A 322 14.40 10.62 6.75
CA GLY A 322 15.73 10.55 7.39
C GLY A 322 15.99 9.27 8.22
N THR A 323 15.13 8.27 8.14
CA THR A 323 15.23 7.02 8.92
C THR A 323 15.83 5.84 8.16
N PHE A 324 16.31 6.04 6.93
CA PHE A 324 16.86 4.96 6.07
C PHE A 324 17.99 4.14 6.71
N HIS A 325 18.77 4.75 7.61
CA HIS A 325 19.82 4.06 8.38
C HIS A 325 19.27 2.91 9.28
N LEU A 326 17.96 2.87 9.54
CA LEU A 326 17.30 1.80 10.29
C LEU A 326 16.85 0.62 9.43
N TYR A 327 16.90 0.72 8.10
CA TYR A 327 16.28 -0.24 7.19
C TYR A 327 16.66 -1.69 7.48
N SER A 328 17.97 -2.00 7.59
CA SER A 328 18.43 -3.36 7.86
C SER A 328 17.86 -3.94 9.16
N ARG A 329 17.73 -3.13 10.22
CA ARG A 329 17.11 -3.54 11.49
C ARG A 329 15.61 -3.79 11.35
N VAL A 330 14.93 -3.02 10.49
CA VAL A 330 13.49 -3.20 10.22
C VAL A 330 13.25 -4.49 9.43
N ILE A 331 14.09 -4.80 8.45
CA ILE A 331 14.02 -6.06 7.69
C ILE A 331 14.23 -7.27 8.60
N GLU A 332 15.20 -7.19 9.52
CA GLU A 332 15.43 -8.22 10.54
C GLU A 332 14.21 -8.41 11.45
N ALA A 333 13.66 -7.31 12.00
CA ALA A 333 12.48 -7.35 12.86
C ALA A 333 11.21 -7.84 12.15
N MET A 334 11.15 -7.70 10.82
CA MET A 334 10.03 -8.17 10.01
C MET A 334 9.91 -9.70 10.01
N SER A 335 11.01 -10.43 10.14
CA SER A 335 11.00 -11.90 10.25
C SER A 335 10.19 -12.38 11.46
N GLU A 336 10.34 -11.72 12.61
CA GLU A 336 9.55 -12.01 13.80
C GLU A 336 8.07 -11.68 13.58
N CYS A 337 7.76 -10.57 12.92
CA CYS A 337 6.38 -10.18 12.60
C CYS A 337 5.69 -11.22 11.69
N VAL A 338 6.40 -11.77 10.71
CA VAL A 338 5.89 -12.84 9.84
C VAL A 338 5.61 -14.11 10.66
N ALA A 339 6.57 -14.54 11.48
CA ALA A 339 6.48 -15.76 12.28
C ALA A 339 5.36 -15.70 13.31
N ARG A 340 5.26 -14.60 14.05
CA ARG A 340 4.28 -14.40 15.12
C ARG A 340 2.91 -13.97 14.59
N GLY A 341 2.85 -13.47 13.37
CA GLY A 341 1.62 -13.00 12.71
C GLY A 341 0.84 -14.08 11.96
N GLY A 342 1.24 -15.35 12.05
CA GLY A 342 0.49 -16.47 11.47
C GLY A 342 0.82 -16.76 9.99
N PHE A 343 1.99 -16.33 9.50
CA PHE A 343 2.50 -16.64 8.15
C PHE A 343 1.59 -16.21 7.00
N GLY A 344 0.89 -15.08 7.10
CA GLY A 344 0.24 -14.47 5.93
C GLY A 344 1.26 -14.23 4.81
N THR A 345 0.84 -14.38 3.55
CA THR A 345 1.75 -14.14 2.43
C THR A 345 2.10 -12.66 2.40
N SER A 346 3.38 -12.33 2.31
CA SER A 346 3.85 -10.96 2.18
C SER A 346 3.50 -10.43 0.78
N VAL A 347 2.28 -9.94 0.64
CA VAL A 347 1.71 -9.26 -0.52
C VAL A 347 0.78 -8.17 0.01
N THR A 348 0.34 -7.20 -0.78
CA THR A 348 -0.56 -6.15 -0.28
C THR A 348 -1.90 -6.74 0.18
N PRO A 349 -2.41 -6.38 1.37
CA PRO A 349 -1.89 -5.37 2.31
C PRO A 349 -0.89 -5.91 3.36
N VAL A 350 -0.84 -7.22 3.58
CA VAL A 350 -0.03 -7.91 4.61
C VAL A 350 1.44 -7.51 4.62
N SER A 351 2.09 -7.39 3.46
CA SER A 351 3.48 -6.89 3.35
C SER A 351 3.71 -5.53 4.01
N GLN A 352 2.74 -4.61 3.92
CA GLN A 352 2.81 -3.32 4.58
C GLN A 352 2.56 -3.45 6.08
N PHE A 353 1.65 -4.32 6.50
CA PHE A 353 1.41 -4.58 7.93
C PHE A 353 2.65 -5.12 8.62
N TYR A 354 3.35 -6.07 8.01
CA TYR A 354 4.61 -6.60 8.53
C TYR A 354 5.69 -5.54 8.62
N PHE A 355 5.88 -4.75 7.56
CA PHE A 355 6.91 -3.72 7.56
C PHE A 355 6.61 -2.59 8.56
N GLN A 356 5.35 -2.16 8.67
CA GLN A 356 4.92 -1.15 9.64
C GLN A 356 5.09 -1.62 11.09
N GLN A 357 4.69 -2.85 11.38
CA GLN A 357 4.86 -3.42 12.70
C GLN A 357 6.35 -3.56 13.05
N ALA A 358 7.17 -4.02 12.09
CA ALA A 358 8.63 -4.10 12.28
C ALA A 358 9.25 -2.71 12.50
N TYR A 359 8.82 -1.71 11.75
CA TYR A 359 9.28 -0.33 11.91
C TYR A 359 8.93 0.22 13.29
N ALA A 360 7.71 0.00 13.77
CA ALA A 360 7.29 0.36 15.12
C ALA A 360 8.11 -0.38 16.19
N ASN A 361 8.35 -1.68 16.01
CA ASN A 361 9.18 -2.48 16.92
C ASN A 361 10.62 -1.93 17.02
N VAL A 362 11.21 -1.47 15.91
CA VAL A 362 12.57 -0.91 15.89
C VAL A 362 12.64 0.49 16.51
N THR A 363 11.66 1.35 16.21
CA THR A 363 11.68 2.76 16.60
C THR A 363 11.10 3.03 17.98
N GLN A 364 10.07 2.29 18.38
CA GLN A 364 9.34 2.49 19.64
C GLN A 364 9.64 1.38 20.67
N GLY A 365 10.22 0.27 20.22
CA GLY A 365 10.58 -0.88 21.02
C GLY A 365 9.68 -2.09 20.75
N PRO A 366 10.17 -3.32 20.93
CA PRO A 366 9.48 -4.54 20.52
C PRO A 366 8.08 -4.63 21.14
N TRP A 367 7.05 -4.76 20.29
CA TRP A 367 5.65 -5.00 20.66
C TRP A 367 5.02 -3.99 21.64
N LYS A 368 5.67 -2.84 21.87
CA LYS A 368 5.12 -1.76 22.70
C LYS A 368 3.91 -1.10 22.04
N LYS A 369 3.92 -1.02 20.71
CA LYS A 369 2.82 -0.49 19.90
C LYS A 369 2.43 -1.49 18.82
N ILE A 370 1.17 -1.90 18.81
CA ILE A 370 0.57 -2.63 17.70
C ILE A 370 0.07 -1.62 16.68
N THR A 371 0.46 -1.84 15.43
CA THR A 371 -0.06 -1.09 14.28
C THR A 371 -1.43 -1.62 13.89
N ASP A 372 -2.36 -0.72 13.55
CA ASP A 372 -3.76 -1.06 13.27
C ASP A 372 -3.93 -2.18 12.25
N GLY A 373 -3.20 -2.12 11.14
CA GLY A 373 -3.29 -3.11 10.07
C GLY A 373 -2.85 -4.50 10.52
N TYR A 374 -1.69 -4.59 11.18
CA TYR A 374 -1.17 -5.85 11.71
C TYR A 374 -2.09 -6.43 12.79
N GLY A 375 -2.53 -5.59 13.74
CA GLY A 375 -3.43 -6.02 14.81
C GLY A 375 -4.77 -6.54 14.27
N LYS A 376 -5.44 -5.79 13.38
CA LYS A 376 -6.70 -6.22 12.75
C LYS A 376 -6.52 -7.52 11.95
N MET A 377 -5.37 -7.73 11.31
CA MET A 377 -5.06 -8.98 10.60
C MET A 377 -5.00 -10.17 11.56
N ILE A 378 -4.20 -10.10 12.62
CA ILE A 378 -4.05 -11.23 13.55
C ILE A 378 -5.30 -11.46 14.41
N LEU A 379 -6.16 -10.44 14.55
CA LEU A 379 -7.47 -10.55 15.19
C LEU A 379 -8.55 -11.10 14.26
N GLY A 380 -8.26 -11.34 12.98
CA GLY A 380 -9.17 -12.01 12.03
C GLY A 380 -10.06 -11.10 11.19
N TYR A 381 -9.94 -9.77 11.30
CA TYR A 381 -10.75 -8.81 10.54
C TYR A 381 -10.39 -8.71 9.05
N PHE A 382 -9.32 -9.38 8.63
CA PHE A 382 -8.96 -9.55 7.21
C PHE A 382 -9.17 -10.98 6.70
N GLY A 383 -9.66 -11.89 7.53
CA GLY A 383 -9.73 -13.33 7.26
C GLY A 383 -8.81 -14.13 8.17
N LYS A 384 -8.76 -15.45 7.95
CA LYS A 384 -7.95 -16.39 8.74
C LYS A 384 -6.53 -16.42 8.22
N THR A 385 -5.57 -16.24 9.11
CA THR A 385 -4.15 -16.45 8.82
C THR A 385 -3.86 -17.94 8.55
N PRO A 386 -2.84 -18.27 7.72
CA PRO A 386 -2.45 -19.66 7.42
C PRO A 386 -2.26 -20.55 8.64
N VAL A 387 -1.66 -20.02 9.70
CA VAL A 387 -1.57 -20.67 11.01
C VAL A 387 -2.06 -19.71 12.09
N LYS A 388 -2.42 -20.25 13.27
CA LYS A 388 -2.82 -19.40 14.39
C LYS A 388 -1.69 -18.44 14.77
N PRO A 389 -1.96 -17.12 14.89
CA PRO A 389 -0.96 -16.17 15.36
C PRO A 389 -0.53 -16.46 16.79
N ASP A 390 0.59 -15.88 17.20
CA ASP A 390 1.12 -16.00 18.56
C ASP A 390 0.11 -15.42 19.59
N PRO A 391 -0.30 -16.21 20.59
CA PRO A 391 -1.32 -15.80 21.56
C PRO A 391 -0.89 -14.60 22.42
N GLU A 392 0.40 -14.40 22.67
CA GLU A 392 0.90 -13.21 23.37
C GLU A 392 0.61 -11.96 22.56
N ILE A 393 0.95 -11.99 21.27
CA ILE A 393 0.78 -10.83 20.38
C ILE A 393 -0.71 -10.55 20.11
N VAL A 394 -1.53 -11.59 20.01
CA VAL A 394 -3.00 -11.45 19.94
C VAL A 394 -3.52 -10.73 21.18
N GLY A 395 -3.11 -11.13 22.39
CA GLY A 395 -3.55 -10.48 23.63
C GLY A 395 -3.13 -9.01 23.74
N ILE A 396 -1.93 -8.66 23.23
CA ILE A 396 -1.49 -7.26 23.15
C ILE A 396 -2.38 -6.48 22.16
N ALA A 397 -2.67 -7.05 20.99
CA ALA A 397 -3.51 -6.42 19.97
C ALA A 397 -4.95 -6.19 20.46
N GLU A 398 -5.57 -7.18 21.11
CA GLU A 398 -6.92 -7.03 21.69
C GLU A 398 -6.96 -5.86 22.67
N LYS A 399 -5.98 -5.81 23.59
CA LYS A 399 -5.90 -4.75 24.60
C LYS A 399 -5.66 -3.37 24.01
N GLN A 400 -4.75 -3.23 23.04
CA GLN A 400 -4.39 -1.93 22.48
C GLN A 400 -5.42 -1.39 21.49
N LEU A 401 -6.08 -2.27 20.73
CA LEU A 401 -7.08 -1.86 19.74
C LEU A 401 -8.50 -1.85 20.32
N GLY A 402 -8.74 -2.47 21.48
CA GLY A 402 -10.08 -2.61 22.06
C GLY A 402 -11.00 -3.46 21.19
N MET A 403 -10.44 -4.39 20.41
CA MET A 403 -11.15 -5.23 19.46
C MET A 403 -10.98 -6.70 19.86
N PRO A 404 -12.06 -7.49 19.98
CA PRO A 404 -11.94 -8.91 20.27
C PRO A 404 -11.45 -9.68 19.05
N VAL A 405 -10.93 -10.90 19.27
CA VAL A 405 -10.72 -11.88 18.19
C VAL A 405 -12.03 -12.14 17.43
N PHE A 406 -11.96 -12.07 16.11
CA PHE A 406 -13.07 -12.25 15.19
C PHE A 406 -12.87 -13.50 14.33
N GLU A 407 -13.80 -14.45 14.41
CA GLU A 407 -13.74 -15.71 13.64
C GLU A 407 -14.70 -15.76 12.43
N GLY A 408 -15.52 -14.72 12.27
CA GLY A 408 -16.55 -14.63 11.24
C GLY A 408 -16.01 -14.43 9.81
N ASP A 409 -16.91 -14.11 8.89
CA ASP A 409 -16.57 -13.64 7.55
C ASP A 409 -16.44 -12.11 7.58
N PRO A 410 -15.28 -11.53 7.18
CA PRO A 410 -15.11 -10.08 7.12
C PRO A 410 -16.16 -9.34 6.28
N LEU A 411 -16.81 -10.00 5.33
CA LEU A 411 -17.87 -9.39 4.52
C LEU A 411 -19.18 -9.21 5.28
N ASP A 412 -19.42 -9.96 6.35
CA ASP A 412 -20.70 -9.95 7.09
C ASP A 412 -20.84 -8.76 8.03
N VAL A 413 -19.75 -8.04 8.30
CA VAL A 413 -19.72 -6.87 9.17
C VAL A 413 -19.68 -5.55 8.40
N LEU A 414 -19.79 -5.60 7.06
CA LEU A 414 -19.72 -4.41 6.19
C LEU A 414 -21.11 -3.98 5.75
N GLU A 415 -21.44 -2.72 6.03
CA GLU A 415 -22.64 -2.07 5.52
C GLU A 415 -22.58 -1.85 3.99
N PRO A 416 -23.72 -1.89 3.28
CA PRO A 416 -23.77 -1.66 1.84
C PRO A 416 -23.10 -0.35 1.40
N GLY A 417 -22.23 -0.44 0.40
CA GLY A 417 -21.40 0.69 -0.04
C GLY A 417 -22.08 1.60 -1.05
N ILE A 418 -22.92 1.05 -1.94
CA ILE A 418 -23.60 1.80 -2.99
C ILE A 418 -24.55 2.85 -2.39
N PRO A 419 -25.47 2.52 -1.45
CA PRO A 419 -26.37 3.52 -0.88
C PRO A 419 -25.62 4.64 -0.15
N LYS A 420 -24.49 4.33 0.49
CA LYS A 420 -23.64 5.32 1.17
C LYS A 420 -23.00 6.27 0.15
N ALA A 421 -22.45 5.74 -0.94
CA ALA A 421 -21.85 6.54 -2.00
C ALA A 421 -22.88 7.43 -2.71
N VAL A 422 -24.08 6.92 -2.99
CA VAL A 422 -25.18 7.69 -3.59
C VAL A 422 -25.54 8.91 -2.74
N LYS A 423 -25.73 8.73 -1.43
CA LYS A 423 -26.02 9.85 -0.51
C LYS A 423 -24.92 10.93 -0.50
N ILE A 424 -23.66 10.52 -0.62
CA ILE A 424 -22.53 11.46 -0.71
C ILE A 424 -22.61 12.24 -2.03
N LEU A 425 -22.83 11.56 -3.16
CA LEU A 425 -22.94 12.22 -4.47
C LEU A 425 -24.11 13.20 -4.51
N GLU A 426 -25.27 12.82 -3.98
CA GLU A 426 -26.46 13.69 -3.86
C GLU A 426 -26.17 14.94 -3.03
N LYS A 427 -25.57 14.77 -1.85
CA LYS A 427 -25.21 15.88 -0.96
C LYS A 427 -24.25 16.86 -1.62
N GLU A 428 -23.31 16.35 -2.41
CA GLU A 428 -22.25 17.14 -3.05
C GLU A 428 -22.65 17.66 -4.44
N GLY A 429 -23.87 17.35 -4.92
CA GLY A 429 -24.35 17.76 -6.25
C GLY A 429 -23.56 17.11 -7.40
N LEU A 430 -22.96 15.94 -7.18
CA LEU A 430 -22.14 15.22 -8.16
C LEU A 430 -22.99 14.19 -8.93
N PRO A 431 -22.65 13.88 -10.20
CA PRO A 431 -23.39 12.89 -10.97
C PRO A 431 -23.38 11.51 -10.31
N ILE A 432 -24.55 10.87 -10.25
CA ILE A 432 -24.71 9.52 -9.73
C ILE A 432 -24.50 8.53 -10.89
N THR A 433 -23.26 8.06 -11.01
CA THR A 433 -22.86 7.05 -12.00
C THR A 433 -22.18 5.88 -11.29
N ASP A 434 -22.22 4.71 -11.90
CA ASP A 434 -21.53 3.52 -11.38
C ASP A 434 -20.03 3.79 -11.15
N GLU A 435 -19.40 4.55 -12.04
CA GLU A 435 -18.00 4.97 -11.91
C GLU A 435 -17.79 5.83 -10.66
N ASN A 436 -18.61 6.86 -10.45
CA ASN A 436 -18.47 7.76 -9.30
C ASN A 436 -18.78 7.04 -7.98
N ILE A 437 -19.78 6.16 -7.98
CA ILE A 437 -20.10 5.29 -6.84
C ILE A 437 -18.90 4.42 -6.50
N PHE A 438 -18.31 3.77 -7.50
CA PHE A 438 -17.17 2.88 -7.29
C PHE A 438 -15.92 3.65 -6.84
N ILE A 439 -15.64 4.82 -7.44
CA ILE A 439 -14.54 5.71 -7.05
C ILE A 439 -14.65 6.06 -5.56
N LEU A 440 -15.83 6.48 -5.08
CA LEU A 440 -16.04 6.83 -3.68
C LEU A 440 -15.81 5.64 -2.74
N GLY A 441 -16.37 4.48 -3.03
CA GLY A 441 -16.20 3.33 -2.12
C GLY A 441 -14.78 2.76 -2.15
N ALA A 442 -14.12 2.77 -3.31
CA ALA A 442 -12.77 2.21 -3.47
C ALA A 442 -11.67 3.07 -2.84
N LEU A 443 -11.89 4.39 -2.70
CA LEU A 443 -10.91 5.37 -2.23
C LEU A 443 -11.25 6.00 -0.88
N GLN A 444 -12.11 5.34 -0.09
CA GLN A 444 -12.35 5.73 1.28
C GLN A 444 -11.09 5.47 2.13
N THR A 445 -10.71 6.45 2.95
CA THR A 445 -9.61 6.36 3.91
C THR A 445 -10.09 6.74 5.31
N PRO A 446 -9.30 6.48 6.37
CA PRO A 446 -9.61 7.01 7.70
C PRO A 446 -9.73 8.53 7.71
N GLY A 447 -9.00 9.22 6.82
CA GLY A 447 -8.99 10.66 6.76
C GLY A 447 -10.04 11.34 5.92
N GLY A 448 -10.78 10.58 5.12
CA GLY A 448 -11.77 11.16 4.25
C GLY A 448 -12.00 10.26 3.04
N ASN A 449 -12.13 10.89 1.87
CA ASN A 449 -12.38 10.16 0.64
C ASN A 449 -11.63 10.79 -0.53
N LYS A 450 -10.49 10.19 -0.90
CA LYS A 450 -9.66 10.65 -2.03
C LYS A 450 -10.43 10.62 -3.35
N GLY A 451 -11.42 9.73 -3.46
CA GLY A 451 -12.32 9.68 -4.59
C GLY A 451 -13.21 10.91 -4.67
N LEU A 452 -13.73 11.38 -3.52
CA LEU A 452 -14.53 12.60 -3.47
C LEU A 452 -13.70 13.83 -3.83
N ASP A 453 -12.49 13.92 -3.27
CA ASP A 453 -11.53 15.00 -3.57
C ASP A 453 -11.28 15.09 -5.09
N PHE A 454 -11.00 13.94 -5.71
CA PHE A 454 -10.82 13.84 -7.16
C PHE A 454 -12.06 14.29 -7.95
N LEU A 455 -13.25 13.85 -7.54
CA LEU A 455 -14.52 14.21 -8.22
C LEU A 455 -14.85 15.70 -8.07
N LYS A 456 -14.37 16.35 -7.00
CA LYS A 456 -14.47 17.81 -6.79
C LYS A 456 -13.40 18.60 -7.53
N GLY A 457 -12.45 17.93 -8.18
CA GLY A 457 -11.41 18.56 -9.00
C GLY A 457 -10.03 18.62 -8.37
N ASP A 458 -9.82 18.07 -7.17
CA ASP A 458 -8.47 17.90 -6.61
C ASP A 458 -7.75 16.76 -7.36
N LYS A 459 -6.92 17.13 -8.32
CA LYS A 459 -6.25 16.21 -9.25
C LYS A 459 -4.74 16.34 -9.13
N PRO A 460 -4.15 15.90 -8.00
CA PRO A 460 -2.72 16.03 -7.78
C PRO A 460 -1.94 15.16 -8.77
N VAL A 461 -0.84 15.72 -9.30
CA VAL A 461 0.10 15.02 -10.17
C VAL A 461 1.44 14.92 -9.46
N ASN A 462 1.77 13.72 -8.98
CA ASN A 462 2.98 13.40 -8.24
C ASN A 462 3.73 12.22 -8.88
N CYS A 463 4.02 12.35 -10.17
CA CYS A 463 4.90 11.43 -10.91
C CYS A 463 6.36 11.90 -10.76
N ARG A 464 7.26 10.99 -10.37
CA ARG A 464 8.68 11.31 -10.15
C ARG A 464 9.43 11.31 -11.49
N LYS A 465 9.61 12.49 -12.09
CA LYS A 465 10.41 12.69 -13.32
C LYS A 465 11.81 13.25 -13.00
N VAL A 466 12.81 12.93 -13.81
CA VAL A 466 14.22 13.35 -13.64
C VAL A 466 14.39 14.87 -13.66
N THR A 467 13.53 15.57 -14.40
CA THR A 467 13.52 17.04 -14.49
C THR A 467 12.84 17.72 -13.31
N ASN A 468 12.10 16.99 -12.47
CA ASN A 468 11.60 17.47 -11.18
C ASN A 468 12.71 17.36 -10.14
N LYS A 469 13.83 18.07 -10.34
CA LYS A 469 14.60 18.54 -9.19
C LYS A 469 13.72 19.60 -8.53
N GLU A 470 12.87 19.16 -7.60
CA GLU A 470 12.42 20.07 -6.55
C GLU A 470 13.69 20.70 -5.99
N GLU A 471 13.86 22.00 -6.17
CA GLU A 471 14.74 22.76 -5.29
C GLU A 471 14.33 22.33 -3.88
N PRO A 472 15.24 21.84 -3.04
CA PRO A 472 14.89 21.51 -1.67
C PRO A 472 14.19 22.74 -1.13
N GLN A 473 12.90 22.59 -0.74
CA GLN A 473 12.17 23.65 -0.08
C GLN A 473 13.13 24.21 0.95
N LYS A 474 13.53 25.48 0.75
CA LYS A 474 14.42 26.16 1.68
C LYS A 474 13.80 25.95 3.03
N LYS A 475 14.41 25.09 3.85
CA LYS A 475 14.17 25.09 5.29
C LYS A 475 14.34 26.55 5.66
N THR A 476 13.24 27.21 6.00
CA THR A 476 13.31 28.47 6.71
C THR A 476 14.17 28.15 7.91
N ALA A 477 15.40 28.63 7.87
CA ALA A 477 16.30 28.53 8.99
C ALA A 477 15.53 29.04 10.23
N PRO A 478 15.71 28.44 11.41
CA PRO A 478 15.24 29.06 12.63
C PRO A 478 15.71 30.50 12.59
N LYS A 479 14.77 31.46 12.74
CA LYS A 479 15.16 32.84 12.97
C LYS A 479 16.09 32.81 14.17
N THR A 480 17.37 33.04 13.93
CA THR A 480 18.31 33.45 14.95
C THR A 480 17.73 34.75 15.49
N GLU A 481 17.15 34.71 16.69
CA GLU A 481 16.85 35.92 17.42
C GLU A 481 18.17 36.65 17.64
N SER A 482 18.35 37.71 16.86
CA SER A 482 19.29 38.76 17.16
C SER A 482 18.89 39.34 18.50
N SER A 483 19.74 39.20 19.50
CA SER A 483 19.62 39.86 20.79
C SER A 483 19.68 41.38 20.61
N SER A 484 18.54 42.01 20.38
CA SER A 484 18.35 43.43 20.66
C SER A 484 17.96 43.56 22.12
N LYS A 485 18.88 44.08 22.95
CA LYS A 485 18.57 44.52 24.31
C LYS A 485 17.45 45.55 24.25
N ALA A 486 16.25 45.14 24.65
CA ALA A 486 15.19 46.04 25.10
C ALA A 486 15.14 45.90 26.63
N GLY A 487 15.30 47.01 27.34
CA GLY A 487 15.26 47.06 28.79
C GLY A 487 13.95 46.47 29.30
N GLY A 488 14.06 45.38 30.06
CA GLY A 488 12.94 44.70 30.69
C GLY A 488 12.62 45.30 32.05
N THR A 489 11.36 45.14 32.47
CA THR A 489 10.96 45.27 33.87
C THR A 489 10.63 43.88 34.40
N THR A 490 11.23 43.49 35.51
CA THR A 490 10.89 42.25 36.23
C THR A 490 9.79 42.51 37.25
N GLN A 491 8.80 41.62 37.28
CA GLN A 491 7.66 41.71 38.19
C GLN A 491 7.87 40.83 39.44
N TYR A 492 7.71 41.44 40.61
CA TYR A 492 7.75 40.77 41.91
C TYR A 492 6.38 40.82 42.59
N LYS A 493 6.02 39.75 43.31
CA LYS A 493 4.92 39.77 44.29
C LYS A 493 5.52 39.86 45.69
N VAL A 494 5.21 40.94 46.40
CA VAL A 494 5.73 41.21 47.74
C VAL A 494 4.56 41.33 48.70
N THR A 495 4.60 40.57 49.80
CA THR A 495 3.58 40.63 50.85
C THR A 495 4.15 41.36 52.06
N VAL A 496 3.51 42.44 52.48
CA VAL A 496 3.88 43.23 53.69
C VAL A 496 2.62 43.37 54.54
N ASP A 497 2.72 43.01 55.82
CA ASP A 497 1.63 43.07 56.81
C ASP A 497 0.31 42.43 56.34
N GLY A 498 0.41 41.29 55.64
CA GLY A 498 -0.73 40.51 55.16
C GLY A 498 -1.36 40.99 53.85
N ASN A 499 -0.90 42.10 53.28
CA ASN A 499 -1.35 42.61 51.99
C ASN A 499 -0.33 42.30 50.89
N THR A 500 -0.78 41.74 49.76
CA THR A 500 0.09 41.42 48.62
C THR A 500 0.07 42.54 47.59
N TYR A 501 1.27 42.97 47.22
CA TYR A 501 1.52 43.99 46.22
C TYR A 501 2.24 43.38 45.02
N GLN A 502 1.91 43.85 43.81
CA GLN A 502 2.74 43.66 42.64
C GLN A 502 3.68 44.86 42.49
N VAL A 503 4.98 44.57 42.39
CA VAL A 503 6.05 45.56 42.25
C VAL A 503 6.75 45.29 40.92
N MET A 504 6.82 46.31 40.06
CA MET A 504 7.58 46.26 38.81
C MET A 504 8.90 46.99 39.02
N VAL A 505 10.02 46.32 38.75
CA VAL A 505 11.37 46.88 38.90
C VAL A 505 12.06 46.86 37.55
N GLU A 506 12.67 47.97 37.16
CA GLU A 506 13.50 48.05 35.94
C GLU A 506 14.81 47.28 36.12
N ASP A 507 15.12 46.39 35.18
CA ASP A 507 16.18 45.40 35.32
C ASP A 507 17.59 46.02 35.36
N GLU A 508 17.79 47.20 34.76
CA GLU A 508 19.10 47.85 34.65
C GLU A 508 19.39 48.84 35.78
N THR A 509 18.36 49.49 36.34
CA THR A 509 18.51 50.59 37.32
C THR A 509 18.11 50.18 38.74
N GLY A 510 17.34 49.10 38.90
CA GLY A 510 16.73 48.72 40.17
C GLY A 510 15.65 49.71 40.64
N HIS A 511 15.22 50.64 39.78
CA HIS A 511 14.17 51.59 40.12
C HIS A 511 12.81 50.89 40.15
N VAL A 512 12.01 51.17 41.17
CA VAL A 512 10.64 50.66 41.27
C VAL A 512 9.76 51.51 40.35
N ALA A 513 9.37 50.94 39.21
CA ALA A 513 8.53 51.61 38.22
C ALA A 513 7.08 51.77 38.71
N SER A 514 6.55 50.78 39.44
CA SER A 514 5.20 50.87 40.02
C SER A 514 4.97 49.86 41.15
N VAL A 515 4.12 50.22 42.10
CA VAL A 515 3.58 49.32 43.14
C VAL A 515 2.06 49.41 43.12
N SER A 516 1.37 48.27 42.99
CA SER A 516 -0.10 48.20 43.04
C SER A 516 -0.57 47.08 43.98
N ALA A 517 -1.57 47.39 44.82
CA ALA A 517 -2.22 46.41 45.68
C ALA A 517 -3.05 45.42 44.83
N VAL A 518 -2.97 44.13 45.14
CA VAL A 518 -3.75 43.10 44.45
C VAL A 518 -4.97 42.76 45.31
N ASP A 519 -6.14 43.27 44.93
CA ASP A 519 -7.41 42.84 45.54
C ASP A 519 -7.74 41.41 45.11
N MET A 520 -7.65 40.46 46.04
CA MET A 520 -8.09 39.09 45.79
C MET A 520 -9.61 38.99 46.01
N LYS A 521 -10.38 39.22 44.94
CA LYS A 521 -11.73 38.67 44.82
C LYS A 521 -11.93 38.01 43.45
N ASP A 522 -12.43 36.78 43.56
CA ASP A 522 -13.03 35.89 42.56
C ASP A 522 -12.12 35.03 41.64
N GLY A 523 -12.10 33.73 41.97
CA GLY A 523 -12.47 32.68 41.02
C GLY A 523 -11.44 32.22 39.99
N MET A 524 -10.23 31.82 40.39
CA MET A 524 -9.40 30.97 39.52
C MET A 524 -9.97 29.56 39.46
N ALA A 525 -10.76 29.28 38.43
CA ALA A 525 -10.87 27.91 37.93
C ALA A 525 -9.45 27.41 37.64
N LEU A 526 -9.08 26.26 38.20
CA LEU A 526 -7.82 25.57 37.93
C LEU A 526 -7.72 25.34 36.42
N LYS A 527 -7.00 26.21 35.69
CA LYS A 527 -6.60 25.93 34.30
C LYS A 527 -5.74 24.67 34.35
N ARG A 528 -6.20 23.61 33.70
CA ARG A 528 -5.35 22.43 33.48
C ARG A 528 -4.08 22.90 32.76
N PRO A 529 -2.90 22.34 33.09
CA PRO A 529 -1.71 22.61 32.32
C PRO A 529 -1.95 22.22 30.85
N PRO A 530 -1.49 23.03 29.88
CA PRO A 530 -1.67 22.74 28.48
C PRO A 530 -1.05 21.38 28.12
N ILE A 531 -1.77 20.60 27.33
CA ILE A 531 -1.37 19.26 26.91
C ILE A 531 -0.76 19.35 25.52
N GLU A 532 0.53 19.06 25.41
CA GLU A 532 1.20 18.95 24.12
C GLU A 532 0.86 17.64 23.42
N VAL A 533 0.42 17.74 22.17
CA VAL A 533 0.20 16.58 21.29
C VAL A 533 1.37 16.49 20.32
N ARG A 534 2.17 15.43 20.46
CA ARG A 534 3.37 15.18 19.63
C ARG A 534 3.20 13.92 18.79
N THR A 535 3.69 13.95 17.55
CA THR A 535 3.67 12.75 16.70
C THR A 535 4.71 11.73 17.17
N GLN A 536 4.39 10.44 17.06
CA GLN A 536 5.29 9.32 17.39
C GLN A 536 5.90 8.65 16.15
N LEU A 537 5.53 9.14 14.97
CA LEU A 537 5.98 8.61 13.68
C LEU A 537 6.30 9.79 12.74
N PRO A 538 7.38 9.70 11.96
CA PRO A 538 7.60 10.66 10.90
C PRO A 538 6.61 10.42 9.75
N GLY A 539 6.25 11.48 9.04
CA GLY A 539 5.28 11.41 7.93
C GLY A 539 4.97 12.78 7.35
N ASN A 540 4.13 12.83 6.32
CA ASN A 540 3.63 14.08 5.76
C ASN A 540 2.24 14.39 6.32
N VAL A 541 2.00 15.64 6.71
CA VAL A 541 0.69 16.11 7.14
C VAL A 541 -0.25 16.10 5.94
N TYR A 542 -1.10 15.10 5.85
CA TYR A 542 -2.05 14.94 4.76
C TYR A 542 -3.25 15.88 4.94
N GLU A 543 -3.79 15.94 6.15
CA GLU A 543 -4.98 16.74 6.44
C GLU A 543 -4.96 17.24 7.88
N VAL A 544 -5.44 18.46 8.09
CA VAL A 544 -5.65 19.07 9.40
C VAL A 544 -7.15 19.16 9.61
N LEU A 545 -7.65 18.48 10.64
CA LEU A 545 -9.08 18.25 10.86
C LEU A 545 -9.71 19.21 11.89
N CYS A 546 -8.89 20.00 12.57
CA CYS A 546 -9.32 20.98 13.56
C CYS A 546 -8.68 22.35 13.31
N ALA A 547 -9.25 23.36 13.94
CA ALA A 547 -8.74 24.72 13.98
C ALA A 547 -8.52 25.18 15.42
N LYS A 548 -7.72 26.24 15.58
CA LYS A 548 -7.56 26.91 16.87
C LYS A 548 -8.93 27.36 17.40
N GLY A 549 -9.20 27.03 18.66
CA GLY A 549 -10.46 27.31 19.35
C GLY A 549 -11.48 26.17 19.28
N ASP A 550 -11.25 25.14 18.46
CA ASP A 550 -12.15 24.00 18.39
C ASP A 550 -12.13 23.18 19.68
N ARG A 551 -13.30 22.68 20.08
CA ARG A 551 -13.45 21.79 21.22
C ARG A 551 -13.34 20.35 20.75
N VAL A 552 -12.41 19.60 21.33
CA VAL A 552 -12.12 18.21 20.96
C VAL A 552 -12.33 17.30 22.16
N LYS A 553 -12.77 16.08 21.90
CA LYS A 553 -12.85 15.00 22.88
C LYS A 553 -11.63 14.09 22.76
N LYS A 554 -11.31 13.40 23.84
CA LYS A 554 -10.33 12.32 23.85
C LYS A 554 -10.65 11.32 22.73
N GLY A 555 -9.66 11.09 21.88
CA GLY A 555 -9.76 10.19 20.72
C GLY A 555 -10.14 10.89 19.41
N ASP A 556 -10.57 12.16 19.44
CA ASP A 556 -10.86 12.91 18.21
C ASP A 556 -9.57 13.10 17.40
N SER A 557 -9.64 12.89 16.09
CA SER A 557 -8.49 13.04 15.20
C SER A 557 -8.24 14.53 14.94
N LEU A 558 -7.02 14.99 15.24
CA LEU A 558 -6.60 16.39 15.06
C LEU A 558 -5.96 16.61 13.69
N VAL A 559 -5.05 15.70 13.33
CA VAL A 559 -4.24 15.77 12.12
C VAL A 559 -4.09 14.35 11.57
N ILE A 560 -3.94 14.22 10.27
CA ILE A 560 -3.71 12.95 9.59
C ILE A 560 -2.34 12.98 8.96
N LEU A 561 -1.49 12.03 9.34
CA LEU A 561 -0.21 11.83 8.69
C LEU A 561 -0.34 10.76 7.61
N GLU A 562 0.18 11.03 6.41
CA GLU A 562 0.41 10.02 5.39
C GLU A 562 1.88 9.56 5.46
N ALA A 563 2.08 8.28 5.74
CA ALA A 563 3.36 7.60 5.67
C ALA A 563 3.13 6.15 5.21
N MET A 564 4.05 5.56 4.44
CA MET A 564 3.97 4.15 4.06
C MET A 564 2.67 3.76 3.33
N LYS A 565 2.08 4.68 2.55
CA LYS A 565 0.77 4.53 1.88
C LYS A 565 -0.41 4.29 2.84
N MET A 566 -0.27 4.69 4.10
CA MET A 566 -1.31 4.62 5.11
C MET A 566 -1.50 5.99 5.76
N GLU A 567 -2.75 6.30 6.07
CA GLU A 567 -3.13 7.47 6.84
C GLU A 567 -3.19 7.07 8.31
N THR A 568 -2.42 7.78 9.13
CA THR A 568 -2.37 7.60 10.59
C THR A 568 -2.97 8.86 11.23
N PRO A 569 -4.17 8.77 11.83
CA PRO A 569 -4.71 9.88 12.59
C PRO A 569 -3.92 10.11 13.88
N ILE A 570 -3.62 11.37 14.17
CA ILE A 570 -3.08 11.84 15.44
C ILE A 570 -4.26 12.31 16.29
N ALA A 571 -4.59 11.53 17.32
CA ALA A 571 -5.76 11.76 18.16
C ALA A 571 -5.47 12.65 19.37
N ALA A 572 -6.49 13.37 19.84
CA ALA A 572 -6.47 14.13 21.08
C ALA A 572 -6.30 13.19 22.28
N PRO A 573 -5.31 13.40 23.16
CA PRO A 573 -5.08 12.53 24.32
C PRO A 573 -6.11 12.71 25.45
N ASP A 574 -6.77 13.86 25.51
CA ASP A 574 -7.80 14.21 26.50
C ASP A 574 -8.82 15.19 25.89
N ASP A 575 -9.92 15.41 26.59
CA ASP A 575 -10.89 16.46 26.26
C ASP A 575 -10.25 17.84 26.47
N GLY A 576 -10.46 18.77 25.54
CA GLY A 576 -9.87 20.11 25.63
C GLY A 576 -10.27 21.06 24.51
N ILE A 577 -9.68 22.25 24.51
CA ILE A 577 -9.79 23.23 23.42
C ILE A 577 -8.43 23.34 22.71
N ILE A 578 -8.42 23.36 21.38
CA ILE A 578 -7.20 23.55 20.58
C ILE A 578 -6.67 24.97 20.83
N GLU A 579 -5.57 25.09 21.57
CA GLU A 579 -4.90 26.37 21.85
C GLU A 579 -4.03 26.81 20.67
N SER A 580 -3.28 25.87 20.08
CA SER A 580 -2.49 26.09 18.87
C SER A 580 -2.34 24.81 18.04
N LEU A 581 -2.09 25.01 16.74
CA LEU A 581 -1.68 24.00 15.77
C LEU A 581 -0.33 24.44 15.21
N GLU A 582 0.66 23.55 15.29
CA GLU A 582 2.06 23.85 14.93
C GLU A 582 2.43 23.29 13.55
N VAL A 583 1.45 22.72 12.84
CA VAL A 583 1.66 22.07 11.54
C VAL A 583 0.65 22.51 10.49
N VAL A 584 1.06 22.47 9.23
CA VAL A 584 0.21 22.79 8.08
C VAL A 584 0.13 21.62 7.09
N LYS A 585 -0.94 21.58 6.29
CA LYS A 585 -1.11 20.58 5.22
C LYS A 585 0.10 20.58 4.28
N GLY A 586 0.64 19.40 4.01
CA GLY A 586 1.83 19.15 3.20
C GLY A 586 3.16 19.18 3.96
N GLN A 587 3.20 19.62 5.22
CA GLN A 587 4.42 19.66 6.02
C GLN A 587 4.93 18.25 6.34
N THR A 588 6.22 17.99 6.15
CA THR A 588 6.87 16.79 6.67
C THR A 588 7.20 16.98 8.14
N VAL A 589 6.79 16.04 8.98
CA VAL A 589 7.05 16.03 10.43
C VAL A 589 7.92 14.85 10.84
N GLN A 590 8.68 15.04 11.91
CA GLN A 590 9.57 14.04 12.52
C GLN A 590 8.98 13.47 13.81
N SER A 591 9.45 12.29 14.23
CA SER A 591 9.07 11.71 15.52
C SER A 591 9.41 12.67 16.67
N GLY A 592 8.44 12.90 17.56
CA GLY A 592 8.53 13.83 18.68
C GLY A 592 8.18 15.28 18.37
N GLU A 593 7.93 15.62 17.09
CA GLU A 593 7.54 16.97 16.69
C GLU A 593 6.16 17.34 17.23
N LEU A 594 6.02 18.61 17.65
CA LEU A 594 4.78 19.15 18.21
C LEU A 594 3.75 19.36 17.09
N ILE A 595 2.53 18.87 17.32
CA ILE A 595 1.41 18.94 16.37
C ILE A 595 0.39 19.97 16.82
N ALA A 596 -0.02 19.89 18.09
CA ALA A 596 -1.03 20.78 18.67
C ALA A 596 -0.83 20.94 20.18
N VAL A 597 -1.43 21.98 20.75
CA VAL A 597 -1.53 22.19 22.20
C VAL A 597 -3.02 22.26 22.59
N LEU A 598 -3.42 21.51 23.62
CA LEU A 598 -4.78 21.53 24.18
C LEU A 598 -4.80 22.29 25.52
N ALA A 599 -5.85 23.08 25.76
CA ALA A 599 -6.11 23.77 27.02
C ALA A 599 -7.32 23.23 27.77
#